data_AF-G1XID9-F1
#
_entry.id   AF-G1XID9-F1
#
_cell.length_a   1.000
_cell.length_b   1.000
_cell.length_c   1.000
_cell.angle_alpha   90.00
_cell.angle_beta   90.00
_cell.angle_gamma   90.00
#
_symmetry.space_group_name_H-M   'P 1'
#
loop_
_entity.id
_entity.type
_entity.pdbx_description
1 polymer ?
#
loop_
_entity_poly.entity_id
_entity_poly.type
_entity_poly.pdbx_seq_one_letter_code
_entity_poly.pdbx_strand_id
1 'polypeptide(L)'
;MATRRTTRSSSQKSPQPDTSMPISKLLPIPPNYASSSQSQISFFSSSLSLSTKSTGLSKRDLALLLKKKRLLTTSTPGALTSLEPHLSSALLATLVFAQSEAGTAFCISPTGLLLTCSHCVSEDPSELEENRIKWLLFASGQIVQAKCTAYDHIRDLALLQITSAEQATGLPLNIPANNQGLSTSVPFLPISSAPPKKNAQMICIGHPGDEDLETSKPGVKTNYDVIHVSYGRYRGIAEGADVHDNSEIGAMMHDCWTYWGHSGAPLCMRKDGSVVGMHSSWEDETGMRRGVAWEAIVGFLRENGDPHVIQGLDEAMVGSMETPILVE
;
A
#
# COMPACT_ATOMS: atom_id res chain seq x y z
N MET A 1 -16.08 24.17 6.03
CA MET A 1 -15.94 24.23 4.56
C MET A 1 -15.30 22.91 4.15
N ALA A 2 -16.06 22.04 3.49
CA ALA A 2 -15.56 20.75 3.03
C ALA A 2 -14.88 20.96 1.69
N THR A 3 -13.57 20.73 1.62
CA THR A 3 -12.81 20.68 0.37
C THR A 3 -13.38 19.55 -0.48
N ARG A 4 -13.82 19.90 -1.68
CA ARG A 4 -14.36 18.96 -2.66
C ARG A 4 -13.21 18.06 -3.11
N ARG A 5 -13.28 16.76 -2.79
CA ARG A 5 -12.28 15.76 -3.22
C ARG A 5 -12.30 15.69 -4.75
N THR A 6 -11.26 16.17 -5.41
CA THR A 6 -11.06 16.02 -6.85
C THR A 6 -10.46 14.64 -7.11
N THR A 7 -11.19 13.80 -7.84
CA THR A 7 -10.69 12.51 -8.32
C THR A 7 -9.78 12.72 -9.53
N ARG A 8 -8.77 11.84 -9.69
CA ARG A 8 -8.10 11.61 -10.98
C ARG A 8 -9.03 10.76 -11.87
N SER A 9 -10.08 11.43 -12.32
CA SER A 9 -10.95 11.03 -13.42
C SER A 9 -10.48 11.85 -14.61
N SER A 10 -9.60 11.29 -15.45
CA SER A 10 -8.96 12.07 -16.51
C SER A 10 -9.87 12.14 -17.75
N SER A 11 -10.49 13.30 -17.97
CA SER A 11 -11.03 13.68 -19.28
C SER A 11 -9.93 14.40 -20.08
N GLN A 12 -9.57 13.84 -21.23
CA GLN A 12 -8.45 14.31 -22.08
C GLN A 12 -8.62 15.75 -22.60
N LYS A 13 -7.58 16.57 -22.46
CA LYS A 13 -7.24 17.67 -23.38
C LYS A 13 -5.72 17.87 -23.43
N SER A 14 -5.14 17.64 -24.61
CA SER A 14 -3.71 17.70 -24.90
C SER A 14 -3.17 19.14 -24.99
N PRO A 15 -1.90 19.38 -24.58
CA PRO A 15 -1.06 20.38 -25.24
C PRO A 15 0.34 19.88 -25.61
N GLN A 16 0.91 20.51 -26.65
CA GLN A 16 2.21 20.24 -27.28
C GLN A 16 3.42 20.72 -26.45
N PRO A 17 4.66 20.25 -26.73
CA PRO A 17 5.83 20.53 -25.92
C PRO A 17 6.58 21.78 -26.39
N ASP A 18 7.05 22.59 -25.44
CA ASP A 18 8.05 23.64 -25.69
C ASP A 18 9.35 23.33 -24.92
N THR A 19 10.43 23.41 -25.69
CA THR A 19 11.84 23.19 -25.36
C THR A 19 12.45 24.29 -24.49
N SER A 20 13.16 23.93 -23.42
CA SER A 20 14.59 24.28 -23.16
C SER A 20 14.99 24.10 -21.68
N MET A 21 16.10 23.40 -21.44
CA MET A 21 16.77 23.22 -20.15
C MET A 21 18.07 24.03 -20.08
N PRO A 22 18.58 24.32 -18.86
CA PRO A 22 20.02 24.41 -18.63
C PRO A 22 20.51 23.40 -17.56
N ILE A 23 21.31 22.46 -18.06
CA ILE A 23 22.52 21.79 -17.51
C ILE A 23 22.74 21.91 -15.97
N SER A 24 22.51 20.79 -15.26
CA SER A 24 22.89 20.59 -13.86
C SER A 24 24.35 20.17 -13.69
N LYS A 25 25.03 20.76 -12.69
CA LYS A 25 26.39 20.42 -12.26
C LYS A 25 26.39 19.14 -11.40
N LEU A 26 27.23 18.18 -11.78
CA LEU A 26 27.57 16.98 -11.01
C LEU A 26 28.23 17.36 -9.67
N LEU A 27 27.74 16.81 -8.56
CA LEU A 27 28.44 16.79 -7.27
C LEU A 27 28.68 15.33 -6.82
N PRO A 28 29.73 15.09 -6.01
CA PRO A 28 30.36 13.77 -5.88
C PRO A 28 29.64 12.84 -4.91
N ILE A 29 29.70 11.55 -5.23
CA ILE A 29 29.24 10.41 -4.42
C ILE A 29 30.02 10.35 -3.09
N PRO A 30 29.38 10.31 -1.92
CA PRO A 30 30.02 9.86 -0.69
C PRO A 30 29.96 8.32 -0.58
N PRO A 31 31.06 7.65 -0.20
CA PRO A 31 31.06 6.23 0.13
C PRO A 31 30.65 6.07 1.59
N ASN A 32 29.60 5.28 1.86
CA ASN A 32 29.52 4.34 2.99
C ASN A 32 28.10 3.76 3.08
N TYR A 33 27.97 2.49 2.70
CA TYR A 33 26.87 1.64 3.17
C TYR A 33 27.03 1.46 4.69
N ALA A 34 26.40 2.35 5.45
CA ALA A 34 26.25 2.16 6.88
C ALA A 34 25.36 0.92 7.12
N SER A 35 25.80 0.07 8.04
CA SER A 35 25.06 -1.10 8.53
C SER A 35 23.63 -0.72 8.91
N SER A 36 22.64 -1.36 8.32
CA SER A 36 21.23 -1.14 8.65
C SER A 36 20.99 -1.45 10.13
N SER A 37 20.70 -0.41 10.91
CA SER A 37 20.13 -0.57 12.24
C SER A 37 18.78 -1.26 12.07
N GLN A 38 18.64 -2.49 12.56
CA GLN A 38 17.34 -3.15 12.64
C GLN A 38 16.38 -2.22 13.38
N SER A 39 15.41 -1.65 12.66
CA SER A 39 14.39 -0.79 13.23
C SER A 39 13.51 -1.63 14.15
N GLN A 40 13.72 -1.50 15.46
CA GLN A 40 12.90 -2.20 16.45
C GLN A 40 11.51 -1.54 16.52
N ILE A 41 10.48 -2.31 16.20
CA ILE A 41 9.08 -1.90 16.38
C ILE A 41 8.83 -1.77 17.88
N SER A 42 8.48 -0.55 18.32
CA SER A 42 8.06 -0.31 19.70
C SER A 42 6.64 -0.80 19.94
N PHE A 43 6.31 -1.21 21.16
CA PHE A 43 4.96 -1.66 21.50
C PHE A 43 4.28 -0.69 22.47
N PHE A 44 3.04 -0.32 22.16
CA PHE A 44 2.19 0.46 23.07
C PHE A 44 1.04 -0.39 23.63
N SER A 45 0.58 -0.01 24.82
CA SER A 45 -0.51 -0.68 25.53
C SER A 45 -1.83 -0.63 24.75
N SER A 46 -2.76 -1.52 25.12
CA SER A 46 -4.07 -1.72 24.49
C SER A 46 -4.75 -0.45 23.99
N SER A 47 -5.45 -0.56 22.85
CA SER A 47 -6.22 0.52 22.21
C SER A 47 -7.22 1.21 23.14
N LEU A 48 -7.61 0.59 24.26
CA LEU A 48 -8.47 1.16 25.29
C LEU A 48 -7.92 2.45 25.90
N SER A 49 -6.59 2.69 25.82
CA SER A 49 -5.96 3.93 26.29
C SER A 49 -5.73 4.99 25.19
N LEU A 50 -6.16 4.74 23.95
CA LEU A 50 -5.98 5.72 22.87
C LEU A 50 -6.89 6.94 23.08
N SER A 51 -6.28 8.12 23.02
CA SER A 51 -6.95 9.40 23.19
C SER A 51 -6.41 10.37 22.13
N THR A 52 -7.14 11.45 21.85
CA THR A 52 -6.65 12.48 20.90
C THR A 52 -5.32 13.08 21.35
N LYS A 53 -5.06 13.12 22.66
CA LYS A 53 -3.79 13.62 23.21
C LYS A 53 -2.64 12.65 22.95
N SER A 54 -2.86 11.34 23.09
CA SER A 54 -1.82 10.33 22.88
C SER A 54 -1.58 10.03 21.41
N THR A 55 -2.57 10.22 20.53
CA THR A 55 -2.45 9.89 19.11
C THR A 55 -2.19 11.08 18.20
N GLY A 56 -2.47 12.30 18.65
CA GLY A 56 -2.50 13.49 17.80
C GLY A 56 -3.66 13.51 16.80
N LEU A 57 -4.52 12.47 16.78
CA LEU A 57 -5.66 12.40 15.87
C LEU A 57 -6.79 13.32 16.33
N SER A 58 -7.55 13.84 15.36
CA SER A 58 -8.81 14.51 15.63
C SER A 58 -9.79 13.54 16.33
N LYS A 59 -10.79 14.07 17.04
CA LYS A 59 -11.85 13.24 17.65
C LYS A 59 -12.56 12.37 16.60
N ARG A 60 -12.75 12.90 15.39
CA ARG A 60 -13.39 12.20 14.28
C ARG A 60 -12.53 11.03 13.79
N ASP A 61 -11.24 11.25 13.58
CA ASP A 61 -10.33 10.22 13.08
C ASP A 61 -10.07 9.13 14.13
N LEU A 62 -9.99 9.51 15.41
CA LEU A 62 -9.90 8.54 16.50
C LEU A 62 -11.15 7.66 16.57
N ALA A 63 -12.34 8.24 16.43
CA ALA A 63 -13.58 7.46 16.38
C ALA A 63 -13.62 6.53 15.15
N LEU A 64 -13.11 6.98 14.00
CA LEU A 64 -13.03 6.18 12.79
C LEU A 64 -12.04 5.01 12.93
N LEU A 65 -10.85 5.25 13.49
CA LEU A 65 -9.85 4.23 13.84
C LEU A 65 -10.50 3.11 14.68
N LEU A 66 -11.16 3.49 15.78
CA LEU A 66 -11.79 2.53 16.69
C LEU A 66 -12.97 1.79 16.05
N LYS A 67 -13.77 2.47 15.20
CA LYS A 67 -14.83 1.84 14.40
C LYS A 67 -14.25 0.79 13.46
N LYS A 68 -13.23 1.14 12.68
CA LYS A 68 -12.55 0.22 11.73
C LYS A 68 -11.96 -0.98 12.46
N LYS A 69 -11.28 -0.76 13.59
CA LYS A 69 -10.76 -1.84 14.44
C LYS A 69 -11.85 -2.83 14.82
N ARG A 70 -12.98 -2.34 15.35
CA ARG A 70 -14.10 -3.21 15.77
C ARG A 70 -14.65 -4.03 14.61
N LEU A 71 -14.83 -3.39 13.45
CA LEU A 71 -15.35 -4.04 12.26
C LEU A 71 -14.40 -5.13 11.75
N LEU A 72 -13.11 -4.81 11.59
CA LEU A 72 -12.08 -5.78 11.18
C LEU A 72 -12.00 -6.97 12.14
N THR A 73 -12.00 -6.72 13.45
CA THR A 73 -11.97 -7.79 14.46
C THR A 73 -13.18 -8.74 14.33
N THR A 74 -14.30 -8.23 13.84
CA THR A 74 -15.55 -8.99 13.69
C THR A 74 -15.63 -9.71 12.34
N SER A 75 -15.25 -9.04 11.24
CA SER A 75 -15.44 -9.57 9.87
C SER A 75 -14.28 -10.43 9.37
N THR A 76 -13.03 -10.13 9.79
CA THR A 76 -11.84 -10.84 9.30
C THR A 76 -11.85 -12.36 9.55
N PRO A 77 -12.33 -12.88 10.70
CA PRO A 77 -12.45 -14.34 10.88
C PRO A 77 -13.34 -15.02 9.82
N GLY A 78 -14.43 -14.36 9.42
CA GLY A 78 -15.31 -14.85 8.35
C GLY A 78 -14.64 -14.78 6.98
N ALA A 79 -13.90 -13.71 6.69
CA ALA A 79 -13.12 -13.57 5.46
C ALA A 79 -12.03 -14.65 5.36
N LEU A 80 -11.30 -14.93 6.45
CA LEU A 80 -10.29 -15.98 6.52
C LEU A 80 -10.88 -17.37 6.26
N THR A 81 -12.06 -17.65 6.81
CA THR A 81 -12.76 -18.94 6.60
C THR A 81 -13.18 -19.13 5.14
N SER A 82 -13.47 -18.03 4.45
CA SER A 82 -13.91 -18.04 3.04
C SER A 82 -12.74 -18.01 2.05
N LEU A 83 -11.53 -17.70 2.52
CA LEU A 83 -10.32 -17.58 1.73
C LEU A 83 -9.59 -18.93 1.64
N GLU A 84 -8.86 -19.16 0.55
CA GLU A 84 -8.01 -20.34 0.43
C GLU A 84 -6.91 -20.28 1.51
N PRO A 85 -6.64 -21.36 2.26
CA PRO A 85 -5.76 -21.30 3.44
C PRO A 85 -4.37 -20.72 3.17
N HIS A 86 -3.78 -21.02 2.01
CA HIS A 86 -2.46 -20.51 1.62
C HIS A 86 -2.44 -19.00 1.31
N LEU A 87 -3.61 -18.38 1.10
CA LEU A 87 -3.76 -16.94 0.89
C LEU A 87 -4.01 -16.16 2.19
N SER A 88 -4.09 -16.84 3.35
CA SER A 88 -4.35 -16.19 4.64
C SER A 88 -3.33 -15.10 4.96
N SER A 89 -2.06 -15.30 4.61
CA SER A 89 -1.02 -14.29 4.81
C SER A 89 -1.27 -13.02 3.99
N ALA A 90 -1.86 -13.13 2.80
CA ALA A 90 -2.18 -11.96 1.99
C ALA A 90 -3.23 -11.08 2.66
N LEU A 91 -4.27 -11.70 3.25
CA LEU A 91 -5.26 -10.97 4.03
C LEU A 91 -4.64 -10.37 5.29
N LEU A 92 -3.89 -11.16 6.05
CA LEU A 92 -3.34 -10.73 7.34
C LEU A 92 -2.23 -9.68 7.22
N ALA A 93 -1.48 -9.67 6.12
CA ALA A 93 -0.45 -8.66 5.83
C ALA A 93 -1.01 -7.38 5.22
N THR A 94 -2.30 -7.33 4.87
CA THR A 94 -2.96 -6.13 4.36
C THR A 94 -3.37 -5.22 5.50
N LEU A 95 -3.15 -3.91 5.32
CA LEU A 95 -3.49 -2.85 6.24
C LEU A 95 -4.42 -1.84 5.59
N VAL A 96 -5.23 -1.20 6.42
CA VAL A 96 -6.11 -0.10 6.02
C VAL A 96 -5.70 1.17 6.74
N PHE A 97 -5.72 2.31 6.05
CA PHE A 97 -5.50 3.60 6.70
C PHE A 97 -6.62 3.90 7.69
N ALA A 98 -6.27 4.42 8.86
CA ALA A 98 -7.23 4.64 9.94
C ALA A 98 -8.09 5.89 9.70
N GLN A 99 -7.48 6.96 9.20
CA GLN A 99 -8.12 8.26 8.99
C GLN A 99 -9.14 8.23 7.83
N SER A 100 -9.76 9.38 7.53
CA SER A 100 -10.67 9.56 6.39
C SER A 100 -10.01 9.38 5.01
N GLU A 101 -8.68 9.39 4.97
CA GLU A 101 -7.90 8.92 3.83
C GLU A 101 -8.28 7.45 3.59
N ALA A 102 -8.96 7.20 2.46
CA ALA A 102 -9.31 5.85 2.06
C ALA A 102 -8.10 5.33 1.28
N GLY A 103 -7.47 4.28 1.80
CA GLY A 103 -6.27 3.70 1.21
C GLY A 103 -5.96 2.37 1.87
N THR A 104 -5.19 1.58 1.16
CA THR A 104 -4.71 0.26 1.54
C THR A 104 -3.19 0.28 1.52
N ALA A 105 -2.56 -0.47 2.42
CA ALA A 105 -1.14 -0.77 2.37
C ALA A 105 -0.95 -2.26 2.62
N PHE A 106 0.23 -2.79 2.37
CA PHE A 106 0.56 -4.17 2.74
C PHE A 106 1.99 -4.29 3.20
N CYS A 107 2.21 -5.19 4.15
CA CYS A 107 3.53 -5.43 4.71
C CYS A 107 4.33 -6.38 3.83
N ILE A 108 5.56 -6.01 3.51
CA ILE A 108 6.47 -6.75 2.61
C ILE A 108 7.72 -7.29 3.32
N SER A 109 7.87 -7.01 4.62
CA SER A 109 9.01 -7.48 5.41
C SER A 109 8.59 -7.77 6.86
N PRO A 110 9.18 -8.79 7.52
CA PRO A 110 8.98 -9.03 8.95
C PRO A 110 9.40 -7.84 9.83
N THR A 111 10.22 -6.91 9.32
CA THR A 111 10.63 -5.67 10.00
C THR A 111 9.54 -4.59 9.99
N GLY A 112 8.40 -4.83 9.35
CA GLY A 112 7.29 -3.88 9.29
C GLY A 112 7.42 -2.84 8.19
N LEU A 113 8.18 -3.13 7.12
CA LEU A 113 8.18 -2.33 5.91
C LEU A 113 6.86 -2.54 5.15
N LEU A 114 6.20 -1.44 4.79
CA LEU A 114 4.91 -1.40 4.11
C LEU A 114 5.06 -0.78 2.73
N LEU A 115 4.29 -1.28 1.76
CA LEU A 115 4.12 -0.68 0.44
C LEU A 115 2.69 -0.17 0.27
N THR A 116 2.54 0.98 -0.39
CA THR A 116 1.25 1.60 -0.72
C THR A 116 1.41 2.56 -1.91
N CYS A 117 0.29 3.10 -2.40
CA CYS A 117 0.31 4.20 -3.36
C CYS A 117 0.84 5.48 -2.72
N SER A 118 1.65 6.25 -3.43
CA SER A 118 2.20 7.50 -2.90
C SER A 118 1.07 8.52 -2.62
N HIS A 119 0.03 8.54 -3.45
CA HIS A 119 -1.14 9.38 -3.21
C HIS A 119 -1.97 9.00 -1.96
N CYS A 120 -1.82 7.78 -1.42
CA CYS A 120 -2.39 7.44 -0.10
C CYS A 120 -1.63 8.10 1.06
N VAL A 121 -0.37 8.50 0.82
CA VAL A 121 0.46 9.22 1.78
C VAL A 121 0.27 10.73 1.63
N SER A 122 0.40 11.23 0.40
CA SER A 122 0.17 12.63 0.02
C SER A 122 -0.19 12.69 -1.47
N GLU A 123 -1.33 13.30 -1.82
CA GLU A 123 -1.77 13.47 -3.21
C GLU A 123 -0.86 14.46 -3.97
N ASP A 124 -0.40 15.50 -3.30
CA ASP A 124 0.54 16.50 -3.83
C ASP A 124 1.93 16.29 -3.19
N PRO A 125 3.00 16.15 -4.00
CA PRO A 125 4.36 16.06 -3.49
C PRO A 125 4.78 17.26 -2.62
N SER A 126 4.25 18.45 -2.88
CA SER A 126 4.54 19.67 -2.11
C SER A 126 3.90 19.69 -0.73
N GLU A 127 2.89 18.85 -0.49
CA GLU A 127 2.22 18.65 0.79
C GLU A 127 2.82 17.49 1.61
N LEU A 128 3.88 16.84 1.10
CA LEU A 128 4.53 15.74 1.80
C LEU A 128 5.20 16.24 3.08
N GLU A 129 4.60 15.91 4.22
CA GLU A 129 5.16 16.21 5.54
C GLU A 129 6.14 15.12 5.97
N GLU A 130 7.42 15.49 6.10
CA GLU A 130 8.43 14.63 6.71
C GLU A 130 8.01 14.22 8.12
N ASN A 131 8.35 13.00 8.52
CA ASN A 131 8.10 12.47 9.85
C ASN A 131 6.62 12.40 10.31
N ARG A 132 5.65 12.70 9.44
CA ARG A 132 4.23 12.57 9.75
C ARG A 132 3.86 11.11 10.03
N ILE A 133 3.24 10.90 11.20
CA ILE A 133 2.77 9.57 11.61
C ILE A 133 1.47 9.25 10.88
N LYS A 134 1.47 8.12 10.16
CA LYS A 134 0.27 7.49 9.61
C LYS A 134 -0.18 6.39 10.56
N TRP A 135 -1.49 6.33 10.80
CA TRP A 135 -2.12 5.30 11.62
C TRP A 135 -2.78 4.29 10.70
N LEU A 136 -2.45 3.01 10.87
CA LEU A 136 -3.02 1.93 10.06
C LEU A 136 -3.52 0.80 10.96
N LEU A 137 -4.35 -0.07 10.39
CA LEU A 137 -4.76 -1.30 11.04
C LEU A 137 -4.50 -2.48 10.12
N PHE A 138 -3.84 -3.52 10.63
CA PHE A 138 -3.85 -4.83 9.97
C PHE A 138 -5.28 -5.37 9.88
N ALA A 139 -5.52 -6.31 8.96
CA ALA A 139 -6.80 -7.02 8.89
C ALA A 139 -7.20 -7.68 10.21
N SER A 140 -6.25 -8.05 11.07
CA SER A 140 -6.49 -8.54 12.43
C SER A 140 -7.13 -7.52 13.38
N GLY A 141 -7.17 -6.24 13.00
CA GLY A 141 -7.56 -5.13 13.86
C GLY A 141 -6.41 -4.57 14.71
N GLN A 142 -5.19 -5.10 14.60
CA GLN A 142 -4.01 -4.57 15.28
C GLN A 142 -3.67 -3.18 14.74
N ILE A 143 -3.58 -2.20 15.64
CA ILE A 143 -3.25 -0.82 15.29
C ILE A 143 -1.73 -0.65 15.19
N VAL A 144 -1.26 0.09 14.19
CA VAL A 144 0.15 0.44 14.03
C VAL A 144 0.33 1.93 13.71
N GLN A 145 1.49 2.45 14.07
CA GLN A 145 2.01 3.73 13.58
C GLN A 145 3.12 3.47 12.58
N ALA A 146 3.07 4.16 11.44
CA ALA A 146 4.10 4.08 10.42
C ALA A 146 4.53 5.48 9.95
N LYS A 147 5.77 5.60 9.48
CA LYS A 147 6.32 6.82 8.88
C LYS A 147 6.72 6.54 7.44
N CYS A 148 6.51 7.52 6.56
CA CYS A 148 7.03 7.46 5.20
C CYS A 148 8.57 7.47 5.23
N THR A 149 9.18 6.62 4.40
CA THR A 149 10.65 6.46 4.27
C THR A 149 11.11 6.62 2.83
N ALA A 150 10.23 6.39 1.85
CA ALA A 150 10.47 6.69 0.45
C ALA A 150 9.15 7.06 -0.23
N TYR A 151 9.20 7.97 -1.19
CA TYR A 151 8.03 8.48 -1.90
C TYR A 151 8.39 8.77 -3.36
N ASP A 152 7.60 8.21 -4.28
CA ASP A 152 7.74 8.38 -5.72
C ASP A 152 6.35 8.66 -6.32
N HIS A 153 6.10 9.91 -6.69
CA HIS A 153 4.82 10.33 -7.27
C HIS A 153 4.67 9.95 -8.75
N ILE A 154 5.77 9.66 -9.45
CA ILE A 154 5.74 9.22 -10.85
C ILE A 154 5.32 7.76 -10.90
N ARG A 155 5.96 6.89 -10.12
CA ARG A 155 5.57 5.47 -10.02
C ARG A 155 4.32 5.23 -9.16
N ASP A 156 3.82 6.27 -8.50
CA ASP A 156 2.75 6.21 -7.48
C ASP A 156 3.05 5.17 -6.39
N LEU A 157 4.27 5.21 -5.84
CA LEU A 157 4.75 4.27 -4.82
C LEU A 157 5.27 5.00 -3.58
N ALA A 158 4.99 4.45 -2.40
CA ALA A 158 5.60 4.89 -1.16
C ALA A 158 5.93 3.71 -0.23
N LEU A 159 7.05 3.84 0.48
CA LEU A 159 7.43 2.95 1.58
C LEU A 159 7.12 3.58 2.91
N LEU A 160 6.45 2.83 3.79
CA LEU A 160 6.27 3.22 5.17
C LEU A 160 6.92 2.20 6.10
N GLN A 161 7.61 2.67 7.13
CA GLN A 161 8.18 1.82 8.18
C GLN A 161 7.27 1.85 9.40
N ILE A 162 6.81 0.68 9.86
CA ILE A 162 6.15 0.57 11.17
C ILE A 162 7.16 0.94 12.25
N THR A 163 6.78 1.91 13.08
CA THR A 163 7.59 2.42 14.21
C THR A 163 7.02 1.98 15.55
N SER A 164 5.70 1.77 15.60
CA SER A 164 5.06 1.19 16.77
C SER A 164 3.84 0.34 16.43
N ALA A 165 3.56 -0.66 17.26
CA ALA A 165 2.41 -1.54 17.12
C ALA A 165 1.69 -1.72 18.46
N GLU A 166 0.37 -1.89 18.39
CA GLU A 166 -0.41 -2.30 19.54
C GLU A 166 -0.01 -3.70 19.97
N GLN A 167 0.22 -3.89 21.27
CA GLN A 167 0.48 -5.21 21.81
C GLN A 167 -0.74 -6.12 21.61
N ALA A 168 -0.54 -7.26 20.94
CA ALA A 168 -1.60 -8.21 20.68
C ALA A 168 -2.13 -8.80 22.01
N THR A 169 -3.31 -8.37 22.45
CA THR A 169 -4.01 -8.97 23.58
C THR A 169 -4.80 -10.19 23.09
N GLY A 170 -4.11 -11.31 22.91
CA GLY A 170 -4.69 -12.66 22.87
C GLY A 170 -5.68 -12.98 21.74
N LEU A 171 -5.16 -13.56 20.65
CA LEU A 171 -5.68 -14.79 20.04
C LEU A 171 -4.46 -15.56 19.52
N PRO A 172 -4.21 -16.82 19.96
CA PRO A 172 -3.23 -17.65 19.28
C PRO A 172 -3.86 -18.07 17.95
N LEU A 173 -3.47 -17.41 16.85
CA LEU A 173 -3.46 -18.13 15.60
C LEU A 173 -2.46 -19.27 15.81
N ASN A 174 -2.95 -20.51 15.86
CA ASN A 174 -2.14 -21.73 15.94
C ASN A 174 -1.29 -21.84 14.67
N ILE A 175 -0.26 -21.01 14.56
CA ILE A 175 0.85 -21.22 13.65
C ILE A 175 1.80 -22.13 14.42
N PRO A 176 2.14 -23.33 13.90
CA PRO A 176 3.01 -24.26 14.61
C PRO A 176 4.36 -23.59 14.87
N ALA A 177 4.56 -23.21 16.12
CA ALA A 177 5.78 -22.60 16.61
C ALA A 177 6.87 -23.67 16.72
N ASN A 178 7.61 -23.87 15.64
CA ASN A 178 8.90 -24.56 15.72
C ASN A 178 9.99 -23.52 16.03
N ASN A 179 10.38 -23.48 17.31
CA ASN A 179 11.70 -23.11 17.86
C ASN A 179 12.51 -22.02 17.12
N GLN A 180 12.52 -20.79 17.67
CA GLN A 180 13.71 -20.05 18.17
C GLN A 180 13.44 -18.52 18.24
N GLY A 181 13.56 -17.92 19.44
CA GLY A 181 13.52 -16.46 19.69
C GLY A 181 12.12 -15.83 19.72
N LEU A 182 11.90 -14.84 20.60
CA LEU A 182 10.74 -13.93 20.50
C LEU A 182 10.88 -13.07 19.24
N SER A 183 10.71 -13.67 18.07
CA SER A 183 10.60 -12.93 16.81
C SER A 183 9.20 -12.35 16.74
N THR A 184 9.08 -11.07 17.06
CA THR A 184 7.87 -10.25 16.90
C THR A 184 7.61 -9.94 15.42
N SER A 185 7.57 -10.97 14.57
CA SER A 185 7.36 -10.80 13.14
C SER A 185 5.90 -10.44 12.87
N VAL A 186 5.68 -9.31 12.21
CA VAL A 186 4.38 -8.99 11.62
C VAL A 186 4.12 -9.89 10.40
N PRO A 187 2.85 -10.17 10.05
CA PRO A 187 2.54 -10.88 8.81
C PRO A 187 2.98 -10.03 7.60
N PHE A 188 3.61 -10.68 6.61
CA PHE A 188 4.11 -10.01 5.42
C PHE A 188 3.89 -10.85 4.16
N LEU A 189 3.99 -10.20 3.01
CA LEU A 189 3.86 -10.79 1.68
C LEU A 189 5.19 -10.80 0.94
N PRO A 190 5.57 -11.92 0.30
CA PRO A 190 6.70 -11.93 -0.61
C PRO A 190 6.35 -11.20 -1.91
N ILE A 191 7.29 -10.42 -2.43
CA ILE A 191 7.24 -9.94 -3.81
C ILE A 191 7.57 -11.13 -4.73
N SER A 192 6.80 -11.30 -5.81
CA SER A 192 7.07 -12.36 -6.78
C SER A 192 8.43 -12.15 -7.44
N SER A 193 9.15 -13.22 -7.75
CA SER A 193 10.45 -13.14 -8.42
C SER A 193 10.35 -12.87 -9.93
N ALA A 194 9.13 -12.87 -10.48
CA ALA A 194 8.88 -12.67 -11.89
C ALA A 194 7.54 -11.94 -12.12
N PRO A 195 7.39 -11.23 -13.25
CA PRO A 195 6.13 -10.58 -13.60
C PRO A 195 5.02 -11.62 -13.90
N PRO A 196 3.74 -11.24 -13.74
CA PRO A 196 2.63 -12.15 -13.97
C PRO A 196 2.45 -12.43 -15.47
N LYS A 197 2.11 -13.68 -15.81
CA LYS A 197 1.73 -14.04 -17.20
C LYS A 197 0.34 -13.50 -17.52
N LYS A 198 0.08 -13.08 -18.76
CA LYS A 198 -1.25 -12.65 -19.21
C LYS A 198 -2.32 -13.69 -18.84
N ASN A 199 -3.44 -13.22 -18.30
CA ASN A 199 -4.55 -14.02 -17.76
C ASN A 199 -4.24 -14.85 -16.50
N ALA A 200 -3.09 -14.66 -15.85
CA ALA A 200 -2.79 -15.24 -14.55
C ALA A 200 -3.87 -14.87 -13.53
N GLN A 201 -4.29 -15.84 -12.71
CA GLN A 201 -5.29 -15.62 -11.68
C GLN A 201 -4.69 -14.86 -10.51
N MET A 202 -5.41 -13.85 -10.04
CA MET A 202 -4.98 -12.97 -8.96
C MET A 202 -6.12 -12.68 -8.00
N ILE A 203 -5.73 -12.19 -6.83
CA ILE A 203 -6.62 -11.59 -5.84
C ILE A 203 -6.19 -10.14 -5.61
N CYS A 204 -7.16 -9.29 -5.31
CA CYS A 204 -6.94 -7.94 -4.78
C CYS A 204 -7.56 -7.88 -3.39
N ILE A 205 -6.82 -7.36 -2.41
CA ILE A 205 -7.28 -7.25 -1.03
C ILE A 205 -7.19 -5.80 -0.60
N GLY A 206 -8.31 -5.14 -0.35
CA GLY A 206 -8.28 -3.72 -0.03
C GLY A 206 -9.48 -3.21 0.75
N HIS A 207 -9.42 -1.94 1.09
CA HIS A 207 -10.43 -1.24 1.86
C HIS A 207 -11.34 -0.42 0.95
N PRO A 208 -12.55 -0.91 0.62
CA PRO A 208 -13.53 -0.05 -0.03
C PRO A 208 -13.97 1.07 0.92
N GLY A 209 -14.17 2.27 0.38
CA GLY A 209 -14.62 3.44 1.13
C GLY A 209 -15.99 3.26 1.75
N ASP A 210 -16.18 3.84 2.94
CA ASP A 210 -17.45 3.82 3.69
C ASP A 210 -18.51 4.75 3.06
N GLU A 211 -18.08 5.71 2.22
CA GLU A 211 -18.95 6.65 1.51
C GLU A 211 -19.09 6.24 0.05
N ASP A 212 -20.34 6.23 -0.42
CA ASP A 212 -20.70 5.98 -1.80
C ASP A 212 -20.48 7.25 -2.61
N LEU A 213 -19.45 7.22 -3.46
CA LEU A 213 -19.06 8.34 -4.31
C LEU A 213 -19.72 8.27 -5.70
N GLU A 214 -20.51 7.24 -5.98
CA GLU A 214 -21.30 7.13 -7.21
C GLU A 214 -22.65 7.85 -7.09
N THR A 215 -23.08 8.14 -5.86
CA THR A 215 -24.31 8.90 -5.61
C THR A 215 -24.08 10.40 -5.64
N SER A 216 -25.10 11.15 -6.07
CA SER A 216 -25.10 12.61 -6.06
C SER A 216 -25.23 13.20 -4.65
N LYS A 217 -25.50 12.37 -3.63
CA LYS A 217 -25.69 12.79 -2.24
C LYS A 217 -24.45 12.46 -1.40
N PRO A 218 -23.72 13.47 -0.90
CA PRO A 218 -22.61 13.24 0.02
C PRO A 218 -23.04 12.49 1.29
N GLY A 219 -22.18 11.61 1.79
CA GLY A 219 -22.34 10.88 3.05
C GLY A 219 -23.25 9.66 2.99
N VAL A 220 -23.72 9.24 1.81
CA VAL A 220 -24.41 7.95 1.65
C VAL A 220 -23.41 6.84 1.89
N LYS A 221 -23.81 5.80 2.61
CA LYS A 221 -22.92 4.68 2.94
C LYS A 221 -22.96 3.61 1.86
N THR A 222 -21.81 3.03 1.55
CA THR A 222 -21.70 1.87 0.67
C THR A 222 -22.20 0.57 1.32
N ASN A 223 -22.10 0.48 2.64
CA ASN A 223 -22.29 -0.75 3.43
C ASN A 223 -21.32 -1.88 3.07
N TYR A 224 -20.19 -1.56 2.43
CA TYR A 224 -19.11 -2.53 2.24
C TYR A 224 -18.42 -2.86 3.57
N ASP A 225 -17.83 -4.04 3.65
CA ASP A 225 -16.93 -4.40 4.74
C ASP A 225 -15.63 -3.57 4.69
N VAL A 226 -14.96 -3.42 5.83
CA VAL A 226 -13.71 -2.63 5.92
C VAL A 226 -12.57 -3.26 5.10
N ILE A 227 -12.62 -4.55 4.86
CA ILE A 227 -11.68 -5.24 3.99
C ILE A 227 -12.44 -6.15 3.04
N HIS A 228 -12.06 -6.13 1.77
CA HIS A 228 -12.69 -6.89 0.71
C HIS A 228 -11.63 -7.68 -0.06
N VAL A 229 -11.94 -8.94 -0.37
CA VAL A 229 -11.11 -9.80 -1.22
C VAL A 229 -11.85 -10.00 -2.54
N SER A 230 -11.26 -9.54 -3.64
CA SER A 230 -11.80 -9.77 -4.98
C SER A 230 -10.89 -10.68 -5.80
N TYR A 231 -11.51 -11.46 -6.68
CA TYR A 231 -10.82 -12.39 -7.57
C TYR A 231 -10.86 -11.87 -9.00
N GLY A 232 -9.76 -12.07 -9.72
CA GLY A 232 -9.63 -11.62 -11.09
C GLY A 232 -8.42 -12.22 -11.78
N ARG A 233 -7.96 -11.52 -12.81
CA ARG A 233 -6.90 -11.91 -13.72
C ARG A 233 -6.08 -10.70 -14.12
N TYR A 234 -4.79 -10.93 -14.31
CA TYR A 234 -3.90 -9.99 -14.99
C TYR A 234 -4.31 -9.85 -16.45
N ARG A 235 -4.47 -8.63 -16.95
CA ARG A 235 -4.90 -8.35 -18.33
C ARG A 235 -3.77 -7.85 -19.24
N GLY A 236 -2.59 -7.57 -18.68
CA GLY A 236 -1.42 -7.11 -19.41
C GLY A 236 -0.99 -5.71 -18.98
N ILE A 237 -0.04 -5.14 -19.71
CA ILE A 237 0.29 -3.72 -19.66
C ILE A 237 -0.53 -3.00 -20.73
N ALA A 238 -1.03 -1.80 -20.42
CA ALA A 238 -1.74 -0.95 -21.36
C ALA A 238 -0.85 -0.61 -22.58
N GLU A 239 -1.45 -0.53 -23.76
CA GLU A 239 -0.69 -0.29 -25.00
C GLU A 239 0.00 1.08 -24.95
N GLY A 240 1.31 1.09 -25.21
CA GLY A 240 2.13 2.31 -25.20
C GLY A 240 2.41 2.90 -23.81
N ALA A 241 1.96 2.27 -22.72
CA ALA A 241 2.24 2.73 -21.37
C ALA A 241 3.69 2.46 -20.95
N ASP A 242 4.30 3.41 -20.25
CA ASP A 242 5.54 3.18 -19.52
C ASP A 242 5.23 2.43 -18.23
N VAL A 243 5.88 1.28 -18.02
CA VAL A 243 5.69 0.46 -16.82
C VAL A 243 6.16 1.14 -15.54
N HIS A 244 7.01 2.17 -15.64
CA HIS A 244 7.50 2.99 -14.53
C HIS A 244 6.75 4.32 -14.37
N ASP A 245 5.72 4.60 -15.17
CA ASP A 245 4.90 5.80 -15.02
C ASP A 245 3.46 5.42 -14.64
N ASN A 246 3.07 5.81 -13.44
CA ASN A 246 1.72 5.67 -12.89
C ASN A 246 1.18 7.05 -12.47
N SER A 247 1.74 8.14 -13.01
CA SER A 247 1.43 9.52 -12.61
C SER A 247 0.03 9.97 -13.04
N GLU A 248 -0.48 9.48 -14.18
CA GLU A 248 -1.86 9.72 -14.60
C GLU A 248 -2.77 8.54 -14.27
N ILE A 249 -2.54 7.41 -14.93
CA ILE A 249 -3.30 6.18 -14.80
C ILE A 249 -2.36 4.98 -14.91
N GLY A 250 -2.52 3.99 -14.04
CA GLY A 250 -1.52 2.92 -13.96
C GLY A 250 -1.37 2.06 -15.21
N ALA A 251 -0.14 1.60 -15.46
CA ALA A 251 0.21 0.82 -16.65
C ALA A 251 -0.33 -0.62 -16.61
N MET A 252 -0.37 -1.25 -15.44
CA MET A 252 -0.86 -2.63 -15.28
C MET A 252 -2.38 -2.67 -15.34
N MET A 253 -2.93 -3.60 -16.12
CA MET A 253 -4.37 -3.87 -16.20
C MET A 253 -4.77 -5.13 -15.46
N HIS A 254 -5.89 -5.09 -14.75
CA HIS A 254 -6.52 -6.25 -14.13
C HIS A 254 -8.06 -6.12 -14.09
N ASP A 255 -8.76 -7.20 -13.75
CA ASP A 255 -10.22 -7.20 -13.61
C ASP A 255 -10.71 -7.64 -12.22
N CYS A 256 -9.82 -7.75 -11.23
CA CYS A 256 -10.24 -7.79 -9.84
C CYS A 256 -11.15 -6.60 -9.55
N TRP A 257 -12.32 -6.84 -8.95
CA TRP A 257 -13.21 -5.76 -8.53
C TRP A 257 -12.52 -4.87 -7.50
N THR A 258 -12.69 -3.55 -7.64
CA THR A 258 -12.20 -2.52 -6.72
C THR A 258 -13.18 -1.36 -6.67
N TYR A 259 -13.07 -0.58 -5.60
CA TYR A 259 -13.81 0.65 -5.35
C TYR A 259 -12.87 1.70 -4.74
N TRP A 260 -13.30 2.95 -4.64
CA TRP A 260 -12.55 4.00 -3.92
C TRP A 260 -12.03 3.49 -2.58
N GLY A 261 -10.75 3.75 -2.29
CA GLY A 261 -10.05 3.27 -1.09
C GLY A 261 -9.19 2.00 -1.29
N HIS A 262 -9.37 1.28 -2.41
CA HIS A 262 -8.49 0.16 -2.77
C HIS A 262 -7.09 0.60 -3.22
N SER A 263 -6.84 1.90 -3.43
CA SER A 263 -5.52 2.38 -3.78
C SER A 263 -4.47 1.88 -2.78
N GLY A 264 -3.37 1.34 -3.30
CA GLY A 264 -2.33 0.68 -2.51
C GLY A 264 -2.62 -0.78 -2.15
N ALA A 265 -3.71 -1.37 -2.64
CA ALA A 265 -4.04 -2.78 -2.38
C ALA A 265 -3.10 -3.73 -3.14
N PRO A 266 -2.59 -4.80 -2.50
CA PRO A 266 -1.76 -5.77 -3.17
C PRO A 266 -2.56 -6.55 -4.22
N LEU A 267 -1.96 -6.73 -5.40
CA LEU A 267 -2.40 -7.70 -6.40
C LEU A 267 -1.53 -8.95 -6.25
N CYS A 268 -2.09 -9.99 -5.65
CA CYS A 268 -1.37 -11.22 -5.34
C CYS A 268 -1.72 -12.32 -6.35
N MET A 269 -0.76 -13.15 -6.72
CA MET A 269 -1.00 -14.38 -7.46
C MET A 269 -1.83 -15.32 -6.61
N ARG A 270 -2.95 -15.82 -7.14
CA ARG A 270 -3.82 -16.76 -6.40
C ARG A 270 -3.10 -18.05 -6.05
N LYS A 271 -2.12 -18.45 -6.86
CA LYS A 271 -1.40 -19.72 -6.70
C LYS A 271 -0.58 -19.78 -5.40
N ASP A 272 0.09 -18.69 -5.04
CA ASP A 272 1.10 -18.68 -3.97
C ASP A 272 1.03 -17.45 -3.05
N GLY A 273 0.14 -16.50 -3.33
CA GLY A 273 -0.01 -15.28 -2.54
C GLY A 273 1.09 -14.25 -2.77
N SER A 274 2.02 -14.46 -3.71
CA SER A 274 3.09 -13.49 -3.99
C SER A 274 2.56 -12.24 -4.71
N VAL A 275 3.10 -11.08 -4.37
CA VAL A 275 2.70 -9.79 -4.93
C VAL A 275 3.29 -9.62 -6.34
N VAL A 276 2.44 -9.28 -7.30
CA VAL A 276 2.79 -9.06 -8.72
C VAL A 276 2.36 -7.69 -9.23
N GLY A 277 1.85 -6.84 -8.35
CA GLY A 277 1.38 -5.50 -8.68
C GLY A 277 0.65 -4.87 -7.51
N MET A 278 0.21 -3.64 -7.69
CA MET A 278 -0.56 -2.90 -6.70
C MET A 278 -1.67 -2.11 -7.38
N HIS A 279 -2.89 -2.20 -6.87
CA HIS A 279 -4.00 -1.43 -7.40
C HIS A 279 -3.83 0.07 -7.10
N SER A 280 -4.12 0.93 -8.07
CA SER A 280 -4.04 2.39 -7.92
C SER A 280 -5.32 3.10 -8.36
N SER A 281 -5.87 2.74 -9.53
CA SER A 281 -6.97 3.49 -10.15
C SER A 281 -7.79 2.66 -11.14
N TRP A 282 -8.70 3.28 -11.88
CA TRP A 282 -9.43 2.64 -12.98
C TRP A 282 -9.73 3.64 -14.09
N GLU A 283 -9.96 3.12 -15.30
CA GLU A 283 -10.50 3.89 -16.42
C GLU A 283 -12.01 4.08 -16.23
N ASP A 284 -12.49 5.33 -16.29
CA ASP A 284 -13.90 5.64 -16.07
C ASP A 284 -14.80 5.15 -17.21
N GLU A 285 -14.31 5.21 -18.46
CA GLU A 285 -15.10 4.85 -19.64
C GLU A 285 -15.28 3.34 -19.79
N THR A 286 -14.23 2.57 -19.47
CA THR A 286 -14.21 1.11 -19.71
C THR A 286 -14.40 0.31 -18.42
N GLY A 287 -14.19 0.94 -17.26
CA GLY A 287 -14.10 0.26 -15.97
C GLY A 287 -12.83 -0.57 -15.80
N MET A 288 -11.87 -0.55 -16.74
CA MET A 288 -10.64 -1.33 -16.64
C MET A 288 -9.85 -0.90 -15.40
N ARG A 289 -9.48 -1.85 -14.55
CA ARG A 289 -8.70 -1.54 -13.35
C ARG A 289 -7.23 -1.41 -13.68
N ARG A 290 -6.61 -0.42 -13.06
CA ARG A 290 -5.26 0.03 -13.32
C ARG A 290 -4.42 0.01 -12.05
N GLY A 291 -3.13 -0.18 -12.22
CA GLY A 291 -2.22 -0.34 -11.10
C GLY A 291 -0.77 -0.20 -11.47
N VAL A 292 0.05 -0.22 -10.43
CA VAL A 292 1.51 -0.22 -10.54
C VAL A 292 1.97 -1.62 -10.93
N ALA A 293 2.76 -1.69 -11.99
CA ALA A 293 3.30 -2.94 -12.51
C ALA A 293 4.40 -3.52 -11.62
N TRP A 294 4.65 -4.82 -11.76
CA TRP A 294 5.71 -5.54 -11.04
C TRP A 294 7.08 -4.88 -11.23
N GLU A 295 7.39 -4.46 -12.45
CA GLU A 295 8.64 -3.81 -12.84
C GLU A 295 8.89 -2.52 -12.05
N ALA A 296 7.86 -1.67 -11.92
CA ALA A 296 7.95 -0.44 -11.12
C ALA A 296 8.15 -0.71 -9.63
N ILE A 297 7.42 -1.70 -9.08
CA ILE A 297 7.59 -2.10 -7.68
C ILE A 297 9.01 -2.58 -7.43
N VAL A 298 9.54 -3.47 -8.27
CA VAL A 298 10.90 -4.01 -8.13
C VAL A 298 11.95 -2.91 -8.29
N GLY A 299 11.81 -2.03 -9.29
CA GLY A 299 12.71 -0.90 -9.49
C GLY A 299 12.76 0.02 -8.26
N PHE A 300 11.58 0.43 -7.78
CA PHE A 300 11.46 1.27 -6.60
C PHE A 300 12.01 0.61 -5.32
N LEU A 301 11.79 -0.70 -5.14
CA LEU A 301 12.32 -1.44 -4.00
C LEU A 301 13.85 -1.64 -4.09
N ARG A 302 14.44 -1.74 -5.28
CA ARG A 302 15.90 -1.77 -5.42
C ARG A 302 16.56 -0.46 -5.01
N GLU A 303 15.88 0.65 -5.31
CA GLU A 303 16.35 1.99 -5.00
C GLU A 303 16.17 2.34 -3.51
N ASN A 304 15.12 1.82 -2.86
CA ASN A 304 14.68 2.32 -1.54
C ASN A 304 14.42 1.24 -0.48
N GLY A 305 14.34 -0.03 -0.87
CA GLY A 305 13.87 -1.13 -0.02
C GLY A 305 14.91 -1.72 0.92
N ASP A 306 14.45 -2.58 1.83
CA ASP A 306 15.32 -3.35 2.72
C ASP A 306 16.06 -4.44 1.90
N PRO A 307 17.39 -4.60 2.06
CA PRO A 307 18.16 -5.68 1.43
C PRO A 307 17.53 -7.08 1.57
N HIS A 308 16.82 -7.37 2.67
CA HIS A 308 16.17 -8.67 2.89
C HIS A 308 14.96 -8.91 1.97
N VAL A 309 14.32 -7.86 1.47
CA VAL A 309 13.22 -7.95 0.49
C VAL A 309 13.76 -8.13 -0.93
N ILE A 310 14.96 -7.59 -1.19
CA ILE A 310 15.60 -7.57 -2.51
C ILE A 310 16.34 -8.89 -2.81
N GLN A 311 16.74 -9.63 -1.76
CA GLN A 311 17.49 -10.88 -1.88
C GLN A 311 16.66 -11.97 -2.62
N GLY A 312 16.87 -12.11 -3.93
CA GLY A 312 16.15 -13.06 -4.79
C GLY A 312 15.43 -12.45 -6.01
N LEU A 313 15.45 -11.13 -6.18
CA LEU A 313 14.91 -10.43 -7.35
C LEU A 313 16.03 -10.22 -8.40
N ASP A 314 16.25 -11.20 -9.30
CA ASP A 314 17.34 -11.29 -10.30
C ASP A 314 17.81 -9.96 -10.95
N GLU A 315 19.14 -9.76 -11.03
CA GLU A 315 19.86 -8.53 -11.40
C GLU A 315 19.74 -8.03 -12.87
N ALA A 316 18.78 -8.50 -13.66
CA ALA A 316 18.66 -8.04 -15.05
C ALA A 316 17.58 -6.95 -15.19
N MET A 317 17.97 -5.82 -15.82
CA MET A 317 17.16 -4.66 -16.26
C MET A 317 17.21 -3.45 -15.32
N VAL A 318 18.11 -2.50 -15.63
CA VAL A 318 18.00 -1.09 -15.25
C VAL A 318 18.22 -0.24 -16.50
N GLY A 319 17.20 0.53 -16.86
CA GLY A 319 17.31 1.76 -17.63
C GLY A 319 17.07 2.95 -16.68
N SER A 320 18.09 3.80 -16.57
CA SER A 320 18.17 5.11 -15.88
C SER A 320 16.98 6.05 -16.14
N MET A 321 16.66 7.09 -15.36
CA MET A 321 16.83 7.53 -13.94
C MET A 321 16.02 8.84 -13.85
N GLU A 322 15.13 8.94 -12.86
CA GLU A 322 14.96 10.17 -12.07
C GLU A 322 15.14 9.78 -10.61
N THR A 323 16.00 10.50 -9.89
CA THR A 323 16.35 10.19 -8.50
C THR A 323 15.13 10.43 -7.60
N PRO A 324 14.66 9.43 -6.83
CA PRO A 324 13.58 9.63 -5.87
C PRO A 324 14.02 10.57 -4.75
N ILE A 325 13.05 11.28 -4.17
CA ILE A 325 13.27 12.11 -2.98
C ILE A 325 13.37 11.16 -1.78
N LEU A 326 14.59 10.98 -1.28
CA LEU A 326 14.82 10.31 -0.01
C LEU A 326 14.35 11.23 1.12
N VAL A 327 13.47 10.72 1.97
CA VAL A 327 13.01 11.42 3.17
C VAL A 327 13.92 10.99 4.32
N GLU A 328 14.86 11.85 4.73
CA GLU A 328 15.77 11.58 5.86
C GLU A 328 15.08 11.67 7.24
#